data_AF-A0A8T4JHP1-F1
#
_entry.id   AF-A0A8T4JHP1-F1
#
_cell.length_a   1.000
_cell.length_b   1.000
_cell.length_c   1.000
_cell.angle_alpha   90.00
_cell.angle_beta   90.00
_cell.angle_gamma   90.00
#
_symmetry.space_group_name_H-M   'P 1'
#
loop_
_entity.id
_entity.type
_entity.pdbx_description
1 polymer ?
#
loop_
_entity_poly.entity_id
_entity_poly.type
_entity_poly.pdbx_seq_one_letter_code
_entity_poly.pdbx_strand_id
1 'polypeptide(L)'
;MKKRGKLDKKKKGSVIILNTIVFIVIVVLFSAIMIFFAIRMGKSAPTFEELFSKQIALVIDKSLPGTNISMDISSLYEISRDNEYQGDLVKIDNKNNFVFIKLVNGKGYSYKFFSDYDILWNIEDKRLYLYILRDEVDYYKRLTDGKEEINKEIEDEKDSDDESLDKVSEDNLNDLEVEENV
;
A
#
# COMPACT_ATOMS: atom_id res chain seq x y z
N MET A 1 70.53 19.89 56.74
CA MET A 1 69.06 20.09 56.74
C MET A 1 68.57 20.19 55.30
N LYS A 2 67.73 19.26 54.81
CA LYS A 2 67.14 19.32 53.45
C LYS A 2 65.64 19.03 53.57
N LYS A 3 64.83 20.09 53.70
CA LYS A 3 63.37 19.97 53.68
C LYS A 3 62.93 19.64 52.24
N ARG A 4 62.46 18.42 52.04
CA ARG A 4 61.84 17.97 50.78
C ARG A 4 60.52 18.71 50.60
N GLY A 5 60.43 19.50 49.53
CA GLY A 5 59.19 20.16 49.11
C GLY A 5 58.11 19.13 48.83
N LYS A 6 56.97 19.27 49.51
CA LYS A 6 55.72 18.60 49.16
C LYS A 6 54.90 19.53 48.27
N LEU A 7 54.06 18.91 47.42
CA LEU A 7 52.93 19.46 46.66
C LEU A 7 53.33 20.03 45.28
N ASP A 8 52.65 19.75 44.16
CA ASP A 8 51.21 19.58 43.95
C ASP A 8 50.87 18.45 42.97
N LYS A 9 50.21 17.37 43.43
CA LYS A 9 49.67 16.30 42.56
C LYS A 9 48.15 16.34 42.36
N LYS A 10 47.42 17.26 43.02
CA LYS A 10 45.95 17.24 43.04
C LYS A 10 45.26 17.88 41.82
N LYS A 11 45.91 18.77 41.06
CA LYS A 11 45.27 19.46 39.92
C LYS A 11 45.23 18.64 38.61
N LYS A 12 46.13 17.69 38.41
CA LYS A 12 46.19 16.90 37.15
C LYS A 12 45.07 15.86 37.03
N GLY A 13 44.68 15.21 38.13
CA GLY A 13 43.62 14.19 38.12
C GLY A 13 42.24 14.75 37.78
N SER A 14 41.90 15.93 38.30
CA SER A 14 40.61 16.57 38.04
C SER A 14 40.41 16.97 36.58
N VAL A 15 41.48 17.41 35.90
CA VAL A 15 41.42 17.79 34.48
C VAL A 15 41.26 16.55 33.59
N ILE A 16 41.93 15.44 33.94
CA ILE A 16 41.79 14.18 33.21
C ILE A 16 40.37 13.63 33.33
N ILE A 17 39.80 13.65 34.55
CA ILE A 17 38.43 13.17 34.79
C ILE A 17 37.42 14.05 34.04
N LEU A 18 37.56 15.38 34.10
CA LEU A 18 36.65 16.30 33.42
C LEU A 18 36.70 16.12 31.90
N ASN A 19 37.90 15.99 31.31
CA ASN A 19 38.05 15.76 29.88
C ASN A 19 37.43 14.43 29.45
N THR A 20 37.61 13.36 30.22
CA THR A 20 36.99 12.05 29.94
C THR A 20 35.46 12.13 30.00
N ILE A 21 34.90 12.82 31.00
CA ILE A 21 33.45 12.99 31.12
C ILE A 21 32.91 13.76 29.91
N VAL A 22 33.54 14.87 29.53
CA VAL A 22 33.13 15.66 28.36
C VAL A 22 33.19 14.82 27.08
N PHE A 23 34.23 14.02 26.90
CA PHE A 23 34.35 13.12 25.75
C PHE A 23 33.21 12.09 25.72
N ILE A 24 32.91 11.44 26.85
CA ILE A 24 31.81 10.47 26.95
C ILE A 24 30.47 11.13 26.61
N VAL A 25 30.20 12.33 27.14
CA VAL A 25 28.96 13.07 26.85
C VAL A 25 28.82 13.35 25.36
N ILE A 26 29.91 13.78 24.69
CA ILE A 26 29.90 14.03 23.25
C ILE A 26 29.65 12.75 22.45
N VAL A 27 30.30 11.64 22.81
CA VAL A 27 30.11 10.35 22.12
C VAL A 27 28.69 9.83 22.28
N VAL A 28 28.11 9.96 23.48
CA VAL A 28 26.71 9.57 23.74
C VAL A 28 25.76 10.44 22.94
N LEU A 29 25.98 11.77 22.92
CA LEU A 29 25.15 12.70 22.15
C LEU A 29 25.25 12.40 20.65
N PHE A 30 26.47 12.20 20.14
CA PHE A 30 26.70 11.86 18.73
C PHE A 30 26.05 10.52 18.36
N SER A 31 26.19 9.50 19.20
CA SER A 31 25.53 8.20 19.01
C SER A 31 24.02 8.33 18.99
N ALA A 32 23.43 9.14 19.87
CA ALA A 32 21.98 9.38 19.89
C ALA A 32 21.49 10.04 18.59
N ILE A 33 22.21 11.05 18.09
CA ILE A 33 21.88 11.72 16.83
C ILE A 33 22.01 10.74 15.65
N MET A 34 23.04 9.89 15.63
CA MET A 34 23.23 8.87 14.60
C MET A 34 22.09 7.85 14.59
N ILE A 35 21.69 7.34 15.75
CA ILE A 35 20.56 6.41 15.87
C ILE A 35 19.26 7.07 15.40
N PHE A 36 19.00 8.31 15.85
CA PHE A 36 17.84 9.08 15.41
C PHE A 36 17.80 9.27 13.89
N PHE A 37 18.94 9.60 13.29
CA PHE A 37 19.05 9.80 11.85
C PHE A 37 18.88 8.50 11.06
N ALA A 38 19.47 7.39 11.54
CA ALA A 38 19.32 6.08 10.93
C ALA A 38 17.85 5.63 10.87
N ILE A 39 17.10 5.85 11.96
CA ILE A 39 15.66 5.56 12.01
C ILE A 39 14.89 6.42 11.00
N ARG A 40 15.32 7.66 10.77
CA ARG A 40 14.67 8.59 9.81
C ARG A 40 14.99 8.26 8.36
N MET A 41 16.23 7.87 8.05
CA MET A 41 16.65 7.52 6.67
C MET A 41 15.89 6.31 6.13
N GLY A 42 15.61 5.33 6.98
CA GLY A 42 14.89 4.11 6.62
C GLY A 42 13.42 4.30 6.25
N LYS A 43 12.89 5.54 6.26
CA LYS A 43 11.50 5.87 5.90
C LYS A 43 11.38 6.81 4.69
N SER A 44 12.44 6.98 3.90
CA SER A 44 12.38 7.85 2.72
C SER A 44 11.47 7.25 1.64
N ALA A 45 10.25 7.79 1.54
CA ALA A 45 9.24 7.32 0.59
C ALA A 45 9.74 7.19 -0.86
N PRO A 46 10.57 8.10 -1.42
CA PRO A 46 11.12 7.92 -2.77
C PRO A 46 11.98 6.66 -2.94
N THR A 47 12.73 6.28 -1.90
CA THR A 47 13.55 5.05 -1.93
C THR A 47 12.65 3.81 -1.95
N PHE A 48 11.52 3.85 -1.26
CA PHE A 48 10.53 2.76 -1.30
C PHE A 48 9.80 2.70 -2.63
N GLU A 49 9.45 3.85 -3.23
CA GLU A 49 8.88 3.90 -4.58
C GLU A 49 9.81 3.21 -5.60
N GLU A 50 11.12 3.50 -5.54
CA GLU A 50 12.12 2.86 -6.38
C GLU A 50 12.29 1.36 -6.08
N LEU A 51 12.38 0.99 -4.80
CA LEU A 51 12.57 -0.40 -4.40
C LEU A 51 11.39 -1.29 -4.84
N PHE A 52 10.16 -0.86 -4.55
CA PHE A 52 8.97 -1.65 -4.85
C PHE A 52 8.67 -1.70 -6.35
N SER A 53 8.85 -0.61 -7.09
CA SER A 53 8.67 -0.61 -8.55
C SER A 53 9.62 -1.59 -9.22
N LYS A 54 10.90 -1.61 -8.81
CA LYS A 54 11.91 -2.57 -9.28
C LYS A 54 11.55 -4.00 -8.89
N GLN A 55 11.15 -4.22 -7.64
CA GLN A 55 10.82 -5.56 -7.16
C GLN A 55 9.64 -6.15 -7.93
N ILE A 56 8.55 -5.40 -8.11
CA ILE A 56 7.37 -5.86 -8.85
C ILE A 56 7.73 -6.11 -10.32
N ALA A 57 8.47 -5.21 -10.96
CA ALA A 57 8.91 -5.38 -12.34
C ALA A 57 9.81 -6.62 -12.52
N LEU A 58 10.76 -6.85 -11.61
CA LEU A 58 11.61 -8.05 -11.64
C LEU A 58 10.84 -9.34 -11.38
N VAL A 59 9.79 -9.27 -10.55
CA VAL A 59 8.90 -10.40 -10.32
C VAL A 59 8.15 -10.72 -11.61
N ILE A 60 7.60 -9.72 -12.29
CA ILE A 60 6.98 -9.88 -13.62
C ILE A 60 7.96 -10.51 -14.61
N ASP A 61 9.17 -9.95 -14.73
CA ASP A 61 10.19 -10.40 -15.68
C ASP A 61 10.64 -11.86 -15.48
N LYS A 62 10.63 -12.33 -14.23
CA LYS A 62 11.05 -13.68 -13.88
C LYS A 62 9.90 -14.70 -13.87
N SER A 63 8.67 -14.24 -14.04
CA SER A 63 7.50 -15.10 -13.93
C SER A 63 7.23 -15.82 -15.23
N LEU A 64 6.79 -17.07 -15.11
CA LEU A 64 6.32 -17.84 -16.26
C LEU A 64 4.87 -17.46 -16.57
N PRO A 65 4.45 -17.55 -17.84
CA PRO A 65 3.05 -17.34 -18.18
C PRO A 65 2.13 -18.34 -17.49
N GLY A 66 0.96 -17.87 -17.03
CA GLY A 66 0.02 -18.63 -16.19
C GLY A 66 0.33 -18.59 -14.70
N THR A 67 1.35 -17.84 -14.26
CA THR A 67 1.69 -17.69 -12.84
C THR A 67 0.77 -16.68 -12.15
N ASN A 68 0.28 -17.04 -10.96
CA ASN A 68 -0.41 -16.14 -10.05
C ASN A 68 0.50 -15.79 -8.88
N ILE A 69 0.65 -14.50 -8.60
CA ILE A 69 1.57 -14.00 -7.58
C ILE A 69 0.78 -13.11 -6.64
N SER A 70 0.99 -13.29 -5.34
CA SER A 70 0.48 -12.38 -4.32
C SER A 70 1.65 -11.75 -3.58
N MET A 71 1.60 -10.43 -3.40
CA MET A 71 2.62 -9.66 -2.69
C MET A 71 1.94 -8.82 -1.63
N ASP A 72 2.47 -8.87 -0.41
CA ASP A 72 2.04 -7.95 0.65
C ASP A 72 2.60 -6.56 0.37
N ILE A 73 1.69 -5.58 0.24
CA ILE A 73 2.02 -4.16 0.04
C ILE A 73 1.59 -3.30 1.22
N SER A 74 1.34 -3.90 2.40
CA SER A 74 0.93 -3.19 3.62
C SER A 74 1.88 -2.04 3.99
N SER A 75 3.19 -2.23 3.77
CA SER A 75 4.19 -1.19 4.00
C SER A 75 4.01 0.04 3.10
N LEU A 76 3.54 -0.12 1.86
CA LEU A 76 3.23 1.01 0.98
C LEU A 76 2.06 1.85 1.52
N TYR A 77 1.05 1.19 2.10
CA TYR A 77 -0.08 1.86 2.75
C TYR A 77 0.35 2.60 4.03
N GLU A 78 1.24 2.01 4.83
CA GLU A 78 1.76 2.69 6.02
C GLU A 78 2.55 3.94 5.66
N ILE A 79 3.45 3.83 4.67
CA ILE A 79 4.28 4.95 4.23
C ILE A 79 3.43 6.04 3.58
N SER A 80 2.48 5.69 2.71
CA SER A 80 1.60 6.69 2.09
C SER A 80 0.74 7.43 3.11
N ARG A 81 0.21 6.73 4.13
CA ARG A 81 -0.51 7.35 5.23
C ARG A 81 0.38 8.30 6.04
N ASP A 82 1.61 7.89 6.36
CA ASP A 82 2.59 8.74 7.06
C ASP A 82 2.94 10.00 6.25
N ASN A 83 2.76 9.97 4.92
CA ASN A 83 2.99 11.09 4.01
C ASN A 83 1.70 11.77 3.51
N GLU A 84 0.54 11.44 4.10
CA GLU A 84 -0.77 12.00 3.77
C GLU A 84 -1.12 11.89 2.26
N TYR A 85 -0.66 10.83 1.59
CA TYR A 85 -0.97 10.55 0.20
C TYR A 85 -2.17 9.61 0.09
N GLN A 86 -3.19 10.03 -0.67
CA GLN A 86 -4.44 9.27 -0.89
C GLN A 86 -4.68 8.89 -2.36
N GLY A 87 -3.67 9.04 -3.22
CA GLY A 87 -3.80 8.68 -4.63
C GLY A 87 -3.51 7.20 -4.90
N ASP A 88 -3.50 6.83 -6.18
CA ASP A 88 -3.14 5.48 -6.60
C ASP A 88 -1.70 5.15 -6.23
N LEU A 89 -1.52 4.09 -5.45
CA LEU A 89 -0.23 3.66 -4.91
C LEU A 89 0.60 2.89 -5.94
N VAL A 90 -0.07 1.98 -6.66
CA VAL A 90 0.52 1.07 -7.64
C VAL A 90 -0.27 1.17 -8.94
N LYS A 91 0.44 1.31 -10.06
CA LYS A 91 -0.13 1.17 -11.39
C LYS A 91 0.80 0.32 -12.25
N ILE A 92 0.22 -0.56 -13.06
CA ILE A 92 0.97 -1.34 -14.04
C ILE A 92 0.39 -1.02 -15.42
N ASP A 93 1.27 -0.55 -16.31
CA ASP A 93 0.93 -0.23 -17.70
C ASP A 93 1.51 -1.31 -18.61
N ASN A 94 0.63 -2.15 -19.15
CA ASN A 94 0.97 -3.22 -20.10
C ASN A 94 1.29 -2.69 -21.51
N LYS A 95 0.91 -1.46 -21.86
CA LYS A 95 1.18 -0.91 -23.19
C LYS A 95 2.63 -0.44 -23.31
N ASN A 96 3.15 0.13 -22.23
CA ASN A 96 4.49 0.70 -22.18
C ASN A 96 5.47 -0.13 -21.32
N ASN A 97 4.98 -1.22 -20.74
CA ASN A 97 5.68 -2.15 -19.86
C ASN A 97 6.34 -1.49 -18.65
N PHE A 98 5.59 -0.68 -17.88
CA PHE A 98 6.12 -0.09 -16.65
C PHE A 98 5.24 -0.34 -15.42
N VAL A 99 5.92 -0.47 -14.29
CA VAL A 99 5.31 -0.42 -12.95
C VAL A 99 5.59 0.98 -12.39
N PHE A 100 4.53 1.66 -11.98
CA PHE A 100 4.58 2.96 -11.34
C PHE A 100 4.15 2.86 -9.89
N ILE A 101 4.97 3.38 -8.98
CA ILE A 101 4.70 3.45 -7.55
C ILE A 101 4.77 4.90 -7.10
N LYS A 102 3.78 5.32 -6.31
CA LYS A 102 3.75 6.67 -5.73
C LYS A 102 3.20 6.63 -4.31
N LEU A 103 3.95 7.21 -3.39
CA LEU A 103 3.67 7.23 -1.95
C LEU A 103 3.61 8.65 -1.38
N VAL A 104 4.01 9.66 -2.16
CA VAL A 104 3.98 11.08 -1.74
C VAL A 104 3.37 11.98 -2.81
N ASN A 105 2.93 13.16 -2.38
CA ASN A 105 2.54 14.22 -3.29
C ASN A 105 3.75 14.71 -4.10
N GLY A 106 3.73 14.48 -5.41
CA GLY A 106 4.83 14.83 -6.31
C GLY A 106 5.00 13.84 -7.45
N LYS A 107 6.26 13.60 -7.83
CA LYS A 107 6.63 12.57 -8.80
C LYS A 107 6.81 11.24 -8.06
N GLY A 108 6.16 10.19 -8.56
CA GLY A 108 6.46 8.82 -8.14
C GLY A 108 7.63 8.25 -8.93
N TYR A 109 7.89 6.96 -8.75
CA TYR A 109 8.92 6.23 -9.47
C TYR A 109 8.30 5.24 -10.45
N SER A 110 8.82 5.20 -11.68
CA SER A 110 8.45 4.23 -12.70
C SER A 110 9.64 3.33 -13.03
N TYR A 111 9.42 2.02 -13.06
CA TYR A 111 10.43 1.07 -13.53
C TYR A 111 9.87 0.22 -14.67
N LYS A 112 10.69 0.02 -15.71
CA LYS A 112 10.31 -0.73 -16.90
C LYS A 112 10.56 -2.23 -16.70
N PHE A 113 9.59 -3.06 -17.04
CA PHE A 113 9.75 -4.50 -17.20
C PHE A 113 9.92 -4.85 -18.69
N PHE A 114 10.51 -6.01 -18.95
CA PHE A 114 10.92 -6.47 -20.28
C PHE A 114 10.02 -7.58 -20.83
N SER A 115 9.31 -8.31 -19.97
CA SER A 115 8.34 -9.31 -20.42
C SER A 115 7.28 -8.71 -21.36
N ASP A 116 6.89 -9.51 -22.35
CA ASP A 116 5.86 -9.24 -23.34
C ASP A 116 4.49 -9.84 -22.95
N TYR A 117 4.34 -10.22 -21.68
CA TYR A 117 3.12 -10.81 -21.14
C TYR A 117 2.10 -9.74 -20.75
N ASP A 118 0.82 -10.03 -21.01
CA ASP A 118 -0.27 -9.26 -20.44
C ASP A 118 -0.42 -9.58 -18.94
N ILE A 119 -0.48 -8.54 -18.13
CA ILE A 119 -0.57 -8.65 -16.67
C ILE A 119 -1.92 -8.11 -16.21
N LEU A 120 -2.74 -8.96 -15.63
CA LEU A 120 -3.89 -8.51 -14.84
C LEU A 120 -3.43 -8.30 -13.41
N TRP A 121 -3.87 -7.21 -12.80
CA TRP A 121 -3.52 -6.90 -11.43
C TRP A 121 -4.72 -6.37 -10.67
N ASN A 122 -4.79 -6.73 -9.40
CA ASN A 122 -5.78 -6.22 -8.46
C ASN A 122 -5.13 -5.97 -7.11
N ILE A 123 -5.68 -5.03 -6.34
CA ILE A 123 -5.28 -4.76 -4.98
C ILE A 123 -6.47 -5.02 -4.07
N GLU A 124 -6.31 -5.97 -3.16
CA GLU A 124 -7.34 -6.34 -2.17
C GLU A 124 -6.65 -6.56 -0.83
N ASP A 125 -7.22 -6.03 0.25
CA ASP A 125 -6.69 -6.17 1.62
C ASP A 125 -5.18 -5.88 1.77
N LYS A 126 -4.71 -4.81 1.12
CA LYS A 126 -3.28 -4.41 1.09
C LYS A 126 -2.36 -5.47 0.50
N ARG A 127 -2.89 -6.36 -0.32
CA ARG A 127 -2.14 -7.32 -1.13
C ARG A 127 -2.29 -6.99 -2.60
N LEU A 128 -1.19 -7.02 -3.31
CA LEU A 128 -1.14 -6.92 -4.76
C LEU A 128 -1.20 -8.33 -5.34
N TYR A 129 -2.24 -8.61 -6.12
CA TYR A 129 -2.39 -9.84 -6.87
C TYR A 129 -2.00 -9.57 -8.32
N LEU A 130 -1.11 -10.38 -8.86
CA LEU A 130 -0.66 -10.34 -10.25
C LEU A 130 -1.00 -11.67 -10.91
N TYR A 131 -1.58 -11.59 -12.11
CA TYR A 131 -1.89 -12.73 -12.95
C TYR A 131 -1.19 -12.53 -14.28
N ILE A 132 -0.17 -13.36 -14.53
CA ILE A 132 0.59 -13.32 -15.78
C ILE A 132 -0.14 -14.21 -16.78
N LEU A 133 -0.65 -13.62 -17.85
CA LEU A 133 -1.43 -14.35 -18.83
C LEU A 133 -0.54 -15.11 -19.80
N ARG A 134 -1.03 -16.26 -20.28
CA ARG A 134 -0.30 -17.15 -21.17
C ARG A 134 -0.51 -16.84 -22.65
N ASP A 135 -1.71 -16.41 -23.02
CA ASP A 135 -2.10 -16.01 -24.38
C ASP A 135 -3.22 -14.96 -24.32
N GLU A 136 -3.40 -14.16 -25.39
CA GLU A 136 -4.49 -13.17 -25.52
C GLU A 136 -5.89 -13.78 -25.27
N VAL A 137 -6.07 -15.08 -25.54
CA VAL A 137 -7.34 -15.79 -25.33
C VAL A 137 -7.70 -15.88 -23.84
N ASP A 138 -6.71 -16.02 -22.96
CA ASP A 138 -6.92 -16.08 -21.51
C ASP A 138 -7.36 -14.73 -20.93
N TYR A 139 -7.00 -13.62 -21.59
CA TYR A 139 -7.42 -12.27 -21.21
C TYR A 139 -8.94 -12.10 -21.34
N TYR A 140 -9.49 -12.41 -22.51
CA TYR A 140 -10.93 -12.26 -22.76
C TYR A 140 -11.76 -13.23 -21.92
N LYS A 141 -11.30 -14.47 -21.75
CA LYS A 141 -12.02 -15.46 -20.94
C LYS A 141 -12.20 -15.02 -19.49
N ARG A 142 -11.17 -14.40 -18.88
CA ARG A 142 -11.29 -13.88 -17.51
C ARG A 142 -12.14 -12.62 -17.41
N LEU A 143 -12.14 -11.76 -18.42
CA LEU A 143 -13.06 -10.62 -18.48
C LEU A 143 -14.52 -11.04 -18.61
N THR A 144 -14.79 -12.15 -19.31
CA THR A 144 -16.14 -12.71 -19.42
C THR A 144 -16.56 -13.46 -18.16
N ASP A 145 -15.70 -14.29 -17.59
CA ASP A 145 -16.00 -15.04 -16.36
C ASP A 145 -16.26 -14.09 -15.18
N GLY A 146 -15.47 -13.02 -15.04
CA GLY A 146 -15.68 -12.01 -13.99
C GLY A 146 -16.95 -11.17 -14.18
N LYS A 147 -17.51 -11.09 -15.40
CA LYS A 147 -18.81 -10.44 -15.63
C LYS A 147 -19.99 -11.37 -15.34
N GLU A 148 -19.84 -12.67 -15.56
CA GLU A 148 -20.86 -13.66 -15.21
C GLU A 148 -21.04 -13.80 -13.69
N GLU A 149 -19.97 -13.70 -12.90
CA GLU A 149 -20.07 -13.71 -11.44
C GLU A 149 -20.85 -12.49 -10.90
N ILE A 150 -20.63 -11.30 -11.45
CA ILE A 150 -21.38 -10.09 -11.05
C ILE A 150 -22.86 -10.19 -11.42
N ASN A 151 -23.20 -10.81 -12.56
CA ASN A 151 -24.60 -10.98 -12.95
C ASN A 151 -25.34 -12.02 -12.10
N LYS A 152 -24.64 -13.06 -11.61
CA LYS A 152 -25.24 -14.03 -10.68
C LYS A 152 -25.53 -13.42 -9.31
N GLU A 153 -24.63 -12.59 -8.80
CA GLU A 153 -24.85 -11.89 -7.53
C GLU A 153 -26.05 -10.93 -7.58
N ILE A 154 -26.32 -10.34 -8.76
CA ILE A 154 -27.50 -9.50 -9.00
C ILE A 154 -28.79 -10.32 -9.19
N GLU A 155 -28.72 -11.55 -9.70
CA GLU A 155 -29.88 -12.46 -9.80
C GLU A 155 -30.24 -13.04 -8.42
N ASP A 156 -29.25 -13.42 -7.61
CA ASP A 156 -29.45 -13.95 -6.26
C ASP A 156 -30.02 -12.88 -5.29
N GLU A 157 -29.75 -11.59 -5.51
CA GLU A 157 -30.33 -10.50 -4.71
C GLU A 157 -31.82 -10.23 -5.07
N LYS A 158 -32.24 -10.51 -6.32
CA LYS A 158 -33.61 -10.29 -6.79
C LYS A 158 -34.61 -11.38 -6.37
N ASP A 159 -34.15 -12.60 -6.13
CA ASP A 159 -35.01 -13.69 -5.63
C ASP A 159 -35.33 -13.57 -4.13
N SER A 160 -34.77 -12.58 -3.42
CA SER A 160 -34.99 -12.38 -1.98
C SER A 160 -36.10 -11.38 -1.63
N ASP A 161 -36.60 -10.60 -2.60
CA ASP A 161 -37.59 -9.54 -2.36
C ASP A 161 -39.03 -9.87 -2.83
N ASP A 162 -39.25 -10.99 -3.53
CA ASP A 162 -40.54 -11.29 -4.21
C ASP A 162 -41.46 -12.28 -3.46
N GLU A 163 -41.26 -12.47 -2.15
CA GLU A 163 -42.12 -13.35 -1.31
C GLU A 163 -43.00 -12.59 -0.30
N SER A 164 -43.34 -11.32 -0.57
CA SER A 164 -44.17 -10.56 0.37
C SER A 164 -45.22 -9.62 -0.23
N LEU A 165 -45.81 -9.92 -1.39
CA LEU A 165 -47.02 -9.21 -1.82
C LEU A 165 -48.05 -10.14 -2.48
N ASP A 166 -48.62 -11.04 -1.67
CA ASP A 166 -49.93 -11.62 -1.97
C ASP A 166 -50.79 -11.62 -0.70
N LYS A 167 -51.58 -10.55 -0.54
CA LYS A 167 -52.84 -10.46 0.24
C LYS A 167 -53.32 -9.00 0.30
N VAL A 168 -53.99 -8.53 -0.74
CA VAL A 168 -54.93 -7.40 -0.62
C VAL A 168 -56.17 -7.69 -1.46
N SER A 169 -57.14 -8.33 -0.79
CA SER A 169 -58.59 -8.15 -0.91
C SER A 169 -59.23 -7.94 -2.29
N GLU A 170 -59.82 -9.02 -2.81
CA GLU A 170 -61.12 -8.95 -3.48
C GLU A 170 -62.19 -8.73 -2.42
N ASP A 171 -62.77 -7.53 -2.37
CA ASP A 171 -64.13 -7.30 -1.83
C ASP A 171 -64.55 -5.84 -2.13
N ASN A 172 -65.29 -5.65 -3.21
CA ASN A 172 -66.61 -5.00 -3.24
C ASN A 172 -66.97 -4.57 -4.66
N LEU A 173 -67.90 -5.32 -5.24
CA LEU A 173 -68.77 -4.90 -6.32
C LEU A 173 -69.83 -3.94 -5.77
N ASN A 174 -70.23 -3.00 -6.62
CA ASN A 174 -71.47 -2.23 -6.59
C ASN A 174 -71.57 -1.13 -5.53
N ASP A 175 -71.55 0.12 -5.98
CA ASP A 175 -72.76 0.95 -5.98
C ASP A 175 -72.48 2.35 -6.58
N LEU A 176 -73.53 2.89 -7.21
CA LEU A 176 -73.75 4.30 -7.57
C LEU A 176 -73.32 4.78 -8.96
N GLU A 177 -74.20 4.39 -9.88
CA GLU A 177 -74.79 5.21 -10.94
C GLU A 177 -75.24 6.63 -10.45
N VAL A 178 -75.23 7.58 -11.39
CA VAL A 178 -76.02 8.85 -11.50
C VAL A 178 -75.56 10.14 -10.78
N GLU A 179 -75.20 11.14 -11.61
CA GLU A 179 -75.69 12.56 -11.71
C GLU A 179 -74.53 13.44 -12.22
N GLU A 180 -74.45 13.83 -13.49
CA GLU A 180 -75.19 14.89 -14.20
C GLU A 180 -75.08 16.31 -13.60
N ASN A 181 -74.54 17.24 -14.40
CA ASN A 181 -74.62 18.72 -14.34
C ASN A 181 -73.98 19.40 -13.11
N VAL A 182 -73.04 20.35 -13.23
CA VAL A 182 -73.11 21.68 -13.89
C VAL A 182 -71.68 22.17 -14.19
#